data_AF-A0AAF0S092-F1
#
_entry.id   AF-A0AAF0S092-F1
#
_cell.length_a   1.000
_cell.length_b   1.000
_cell.length_c   1.000
_cell.angle_alpha   90.00
_cell.angle_beta   90.00
_cell.angle_gamma   90.00
#
_symmetry.space_group_name_H-M   'P 1'
#
loop_
_entity.id
_entity.type
_entity.pdbx_description
1 polymer ?
#
loop_
_entity_poly.entity_id
_entity_poly.type
_entity_poly.pdbx_seq_one_letter_code
_entity_poly.pdbx_strand_id
1 'polypeptide(L)'
;MRTIGQHRDEVAALLGPVLAARGAETLALDALADGAGAGRGYRVLAHAVTAPVPLPVFDNSQMDGFAVRSTEAGDVVRVVAPIPAGAVPVPLEPGTAAPIMTGARIPDGADAVVPVEATPPGAFPAALALDGLTVPDGTTAGRFVRRAGSDVARGAELAPAGAPVTPALLGALASAGVGEVSVVRPVRVLVVSTGSELADDAVRDGLDGAGAVIRDANGVALRAALAEIGAAARGVRLSDAAEAFLPGLESAVDDWADLVLTTGGISAGAYEVVRQVLEPRGLAVTPVAMQPGGPQALGLVDLAGRRVPVVAFPGNPVSALVSFEVFLRPVLAAVVGAPDRPTAELTAAESASSPVGKHQVRRGRVADGRVHFVGGPSSHLLGHLAAATHLVHVPLGTDDVEPGDPLTVWSLR
;
A
#
# COMPACT_ATOMS: atom_id res chain seq x y z
N MET A 1 1.08 -1.97 -34.93
CA MET A 1 1.38 -1.11 -33.77
C MET A 1 0.65 -1.70 -32.57
N ARG A 2 1.29 -1.79 -31.41
CA ARG A 2 0.72 -2.49 -30.24
C ARG A 2 -0.33 -1.61 -29.55
N THR A 3 -1.39 -2.17 -28.98
CA THR A 3 -2.34 -1.41 -28.13
C THR A 3 -1.78 -1.24 -26.71
N ILE A 4 -2.39 -0.37 -25.90
CA ILE A 4 -2.01 -0.22 -24.48
C ILE A 4 -2.17 -1.56 -23.74
N GLY A 5 -3.30 -2.25 -23.92
CA GLY A 5 -3.57 -3.55 -23.28
C GLY A 5 -2.53 -4.60 -23.64
N GLN A 6 -2.24 -4.78 -24.93
CA GLN A 6 -1.22 -5.73 -25.39
C GLN A 6 0.17 -5.43 -24.83
N HIS A 7 0.54 -4.16 -24.67
CA HIS A 7 1.85 -3.80 -24.11
C HIS A 7 1.90 -4.07 -22.61
N ARG A 8 0.83 -3.74 -21.87
CA ARG A 8 0.68 -4.05 -20.45
C ARG A 8 0.78 -5.55 -20.18
N ASP A 9 0.17 -6.38 -21.03
CA ASP A 9 0.21 -7.83 -20.87
C ASP A 9 1.64 -8.39 -21.03
N GLU A 10 2.45 -7.80 -21.90
CA GLU A 10 3.86 -8.18 -22.02
C GLU A 10 4.73 -7.68 -20.87
N VAL A 11 4.43 -6.50 -20.31
CA VAL A 11 5.06 -6.06 -19.05
C VAL A 11 4.71 -7.04 -17.92
N ALA A 12 3.45 -7.47 -17.82
CA ALA A 12 3.03 -8.46 -16.84
C ALA A 12 3.76 -9.80 -17.03
N ALA A 13 3.86 -10.29 -18.26
CA ALA A 13 4.56 -11.53 -18.58
C ALA A 13 6.06 -11.45 -18.26
N LEU A 14 6.72 -10.33 -18.56
CA LEU A 14 8.13 -10.09 -18.25
C LEU A 14 8.39 -10.10 -16.74
N LEU A 15 7.52 -9.44 -15.95
CA LEU A 15 7.72 -9.27 -14.52
C LEU A 15 7.22 -10.45 -13.68
N GLY A 16 6.25 -11.22 -14.17
CA GLY A 16 5.61 -12.33 -13.44
C GLY A 16 6.58 -13.26 -12.70
N PRO A 17 7.61 -13.82 -13.35
CA PRO A 17 8.59 -14.68 -12.68
C PRO A 17 9.34 -14.01 -11.53
N VAL A 18 9.76 -12.75 -11.73
CA VAL A 18 10.50 -11.98 -10.72
C VAL A 18 9.59 -11.60 -9.54
N LEU A 19 8.35 -11.24 -9.83
CA LEU A 19 7.35 -10.90 -8.81
C LEU A 19 6.97 -12.12 -7.97
N ALA A 20 6.90 -13.31 -8.56
CA ALA A 20 6.63 -14.57 -7.87
C ALA A 20 7.82 -15.10 -7.04
N ALA A 21 9.06 -14.80 -7.46
CA ALA A 21 10.29 -15.27 -6.81
C ALA A 21 10.79 -14.37 -5.67
N ARG A 22 10.02 -13.36 -5.27
CA ARG A 22 10.44 -12.45 -4.19
C ARG A 22 10.57 -13.21 -2.87
N GLY A 23 11.70 -12.99 -2.20
CA GLY A 23 11.97 -13.53 -0.88
C GLY A 23 11.09 -12.92 0.21
N ALA A 24 11.19 -13.51 1.40
CA ALA A 24 10.60 -12.97 2.61
C ALA A 24 11.63 -12.19 3.42
N GLU A 25 11.15 -11.27 4.24
CA GLU A 25 11.92 -10.61 5.29
C GLU A 25 11.10 -10.62 6.59
N THR A 26 11.77 -10.74 7.73
CA THR A 26 11.13 -10.67 9.04
C THR A 26 11.19 -9.23 9.53
N LEU A 27 10.03 -8.67 9.89
CA LEU A 27 9.92 -7.31 10.42
C LEU A 27 9.16 -7.32 11.74
N ALA A 28 9.61 -6.46 12.66
CA ALA A 28 8.86 -6.13 13.86
C ALA A 28 7.54 -5.45 13.51
N LEU A 29 6.50 -5.66 14.34
CA LEU A 29 5.21 -5.02 14.14
C LEU A 29 5.31 -3.50 14.14
N ASP A 30 6.12 -2.92 15.02
CA ASP A 30 6.32 -1.46 15.09
C ASP A 30 6.93 -0.92 13.78
N ALA A 31 7.89 -1.63 13.18
CA ALA A 31 8.45 -1.24 11.89
C ALA A 31 7.42 -1.31 10.75
N LEU A 32 6.46 -2.23 10.83
CA LEU A 32 5.34 -2.31 9.89
C LEU A 32 4.28 -1.24 10.14
N ALA A 33 4.09 -0.82 11.39
CA ALA A 33 3.17 0.24 11.79
C ALA A 33 3.69 1.64 11.45
N ASP A 34 5.01 1.85 11.53
CA ASP A 34 5.67 3.13 11.28
C ASP A 34 6.16 3.28 9.82
N GLY A 35 6.18 2.19 9.07
CA GLY A 35 6.67 2.16 7.69
C GLY A 35 5.85 3.02 6.73
N ALA A 36 6.50 3.53 5.67
CA ALA A 36 5.80 4.21 4.59
C ALA A 36 4.74 3.28 3.96
N GLY A 37 3.48 3.72 3.94
CA GLY A 37 2.36 2.89 3.48
C GLY A 37 1.82 1.90 4.52
N ALA A 38 2.20 2.03 5.80
CA ALA A 38 1.61 1.29 6.90
C ALA A 38 0.08 1.35 6.86
N GLY A 39 -0.55 0.19 7.09
CA GLY A 39 -2.00 0.07 7.09
C GLY A 39 -2.69 0.14 5.72
N ARG A 40 -1.95 0.40 4.62
CA ARG A 40 -2.51 0.40 3.26
C ARG A 40 -2.53 -0.99 2.60
N GLY A 41 -2.05 -2.03 3.28
CA GLY A 41 -2.04 -3.40 2.77
C GLY A 41 -0.92 -3.72 1.77
N TYR A 42 0.02 -2.80 1.54
CA TYR A 42 1.10 -2.97 0.54
C TYR A 42 2.19 -3.98 0.95
N ARG A 43 2.14 -4.46 2.18
CA ARG A 43 2.94 -5.58 2.67
C ARG A 43 2.01 -6.77 2.83
N VAL A 44 2.46 -7.94 2.41
CA VAL A 44 1.70 -9.18 2.53
C VAL A 44 2.50 -10.20 3.33
N LEU A 45 1.83 -11.01 4.14
CA LEU A 45 2.48 -12.07 4.91
C LEU A 45 3.12 -13.10 3.98
N ALA A 46 4.36 -13.49 4.25
CA ALA A 46 5.03 -14.57 3.53
C ALA A 46 4.57 -15.96 4.01
N HIS A 47 4.16 -16.05 5.28
CA HIS A 47 3.71 -17.28 5.93
C HIS A 47 2.46 -17.02 6.75
N ALA A 48 1.64 -18.05 6.93
CA ALA A 48 0.50 -17.98 7.84
C ALA A 48 0.99 -17.73 9.27
N VAL A 49 0.21 -16.96 10.04
CA VAL A 49 0.48 -16.70 11.45
C VAL A 49 -0.63 -17.32 12.28
N THR A 50 -0.26 -18.12 13.27
CA THR A 50 -1.20 -18.73 14.23
C THR A 50 -1.14 -18.01 15.57
N ALA A 51 -2.25 -17.93 16.29
CA ALA A 51 -2.32 -17.30 17.60
C ALA A 51 -1.56 -18.14 18.66
N PRO A 52 -0.43 -17.64 19.22
CA PRO A 52 0.31 -18.39 20.24
C PRO A 52 -0.43 -18.39 21.59
N VAL A 53 -1.35 -17.45 21.81
CA VAL A 53 -2.23 -17.35 22.97
C VAL A 53 -3.67 -17.20 22.49
N PRO A 54 -4.68 -17.59 23.30
CA PRO A 54 -6.05 -17.28 22.96
C PRO A 54 -6.32 -15.77 23.07
N LEU A 55 -7.29 -15.27 22.31
CA LEU A 55 -7.82 -13.92 22.42
C LEU A 55 -9.29 -13.98 22.86
N PRO A 56 -9.67 -13.35 23.98
CA PRO A 56 -8.76 -12.81 25.01
C PRO A 56 -7.94 -13.91 25.71
N VAL A 57 -6.85 -13.52 26.38
CA VAL A 57 -5.89 -14.46 27.01
C VAL A 57 -6.47 -15.16 28.25
N PHE A 58 -7.43 -14.52 28.91
CA PHE A 58 -8.12 -15.00 30.10
C PHE A 58 -9.57 -14.54 30.10
N ASP A 59 -10.40 -15.21 30.89
CA ASP A 59 -11.77 -14.79 31.16
C ASP A 59 -11.75 -13.38 31.76
N ASN A 60 -12.42 -12.43 31.12
CA ASN A 60 -12.43 -11.04 31.57
C ASN A 60 -13.84 -10.43 31.58
N SER A 61 -13.98 -9.37 32.36
CA SER A 61 -15.24 -8.63 32.46
C SER A 61 -15.56 -7.88 31.16
N GLN A 62 -16.79 -8.00 30.68
CA GLN A 62 -17.32 -7.21 29.57
C GLN A 62 -17.77 -5.80 29.98
N MET A 63 -18.02 -5.61 31.28
CA MET A 63 -18.65 -4.43 31.84
C MET A 63 -17.90 -3.96 33.09
N ASP A 64 -18.10 -2.70 33.45
CA ASP A 64 -17.78 -2.21 34.79
C ASP A 64 -18.90 -2.68 35.73
N GLY A 65 -18.55 -3.30 36.85
CA GLY A 65 -19.56 -3.91 37.73
C GLY A 65 -18.99 -4.70 38.90
N PHE A 66 -19.65 -5.81 39.24
CA PHE A 66 -19.26 -6.69 40.34
C PHE A 66 -19.11 -8.12 39.86
N ALA A 67 -17.94 -8.72 40.09
CA ALA A 67 -17.74 -10.15 39.91
C ALA A 67 -18.48 -10.90 41.02
N VAL A 68 -19.32 -11.86 40.63
CA VAL A 68 -20.19 -12.61 41.54
C VAL A 68 -20.21 -14.10 41.19
N ARG A 69 -20.72 -14.92 42.11
CA ARG A 69 -21.14 -16.30 41.86
C ARG A 69 -22.59 -16.30 41.37
N SER A 70 -22.83 -16.86 40.19
CA SER A 70 -24.18 -16.98 39.64
C SER A 70 -25.10 -17.86 40.49
N THR A 71 -24.54 -18.77 41.29
CA THR A 71 -25.28 -19.61 42.24
C THR A 71 -25.84 -18.87 43.45
N GLU A 72 -25.40 -17.62 43.68
CA GLU A 72 -25.84 -16.75 44.78
C GLU A 72 -26.87 -15.71 44.28
N ALA A 73 -27.51 -15.95 43.13
CA ALA A 73 -28.54 -15.07 42.61
C ALA A 73 -29.70 -14.94 43.62
N GLY A 74 -30.10 -13.71 43.92
CA GLY A 74 -31.10 -13.39 44.94
C GLY A 74 -30.51 -13.14 46.33
N ASP A 75 -29.25 -13.52 46.58
CA ASP A 75 -28.59 -13.32 47.88
C ASP A 75 -28.00 -11.92 48.03
N VAL A 76 -27.85 -11.49 49.28
CA VAL A 76 -27.06 -10.30 49.64
C VAL A 76 -25.66 -10.76 50.05
N VAL A 77 -24.66 -10.35 49.27
CA VAL A 77 -23.26 -10.75 49.46
C VAL A 77 -22.41 -9.56 49.91
N ARG A 78 -21.34 -9.83 50.66
CA ARG A 78 -20.43 -8.80 51.16
C ARG A 78 -19.50 -8.33 50.04
N VAL A 79 -19.39 -7.02 49.86
CA VAL A 79 -18.46 -6.47 48.87
C VAL A 79 -17.04 -6.45 49.44
N VAL A 80 -16.08 -6.96 48.67
CA VAL A 80 -14.65 -7.04 49.04
C VAL A 80 -13.81 -6.08 48.19
N ALA A 81 -12.49 -6.15 48.34
CA ALA A 81 -11.57 -5.27 47.63
C ALA A 81 -11.75 -5.33 46.10
N PRO A 82 -11.60 -4.19 45.40
CA PRO A 82 -11.78 -4.11 43.96
C PRO A 82 -10.67 -4.85 43.20
N ILE A 83 -11.02 -5.30 41.99
CA ILE A 83 -10.14 -5.96 41.03
C ILE A 83 -9.86 -4.96 39.89
N PRO A 84 -8.72 -4.25 39.92
CA PRO A 84 -8.33 -3.38 38.82
C PRO A 84 -7.86 -4.18 37.61
N ALA A 85 -7.94 -3.58 36.42
CA ALA A 85 -7.32 -4.13 35.23
C ALA A 85 -5.79 -4.25 35.43
N GLY A 86 -5.20 -5.32 34.88
CA GLY A 86 -3.76 -5.59 34.99
C GLY A 86 -3.31 -6.29 36.27
N ALA A 87 -4.19 -6.50 37.25
CA ALA A 87 -3.89 -7.28 38.45
C ALA A 87 -4.30 -8.76 38.29
N VAL A 88 -3.56 -9.65 38.96
CA VAL A 88 -4.02 -11.03 39.19
C VAL A 88 -4.91 -11.00 40.43
N PRO A 89 -6.21 -11.27 40.32
CA PRO A 89 -7.11 -11.20 41.46
C PRO A 89 -6.88 -12.38 42.42
N VAL A 90 -7.15 -12.16 43.70
CA VAL A 90 -7.33 -13.25 44.66
C VAL A 90 -8.64 -14.00 44.35
N PRO A 91 -8.75 -15.29 44.67
CA PRO A 91 -10.00 -16.02 44.55
C PRO A 91 -11.14 -15.34 45.32
N LEU A 92 -12.33 -15.34 44.74
CA LEU A 92 -13.54 -14.78 45.34
C LEU A 92 -14.15 -15.81 46.30
N GLU A 93 -14.20 -15.49 47.60
CA GLU A 93 -14.79 -16.37 48.61
C GLU A 93 -16.33 -16.47 48.44
N PRO A 94 -16.97 -17.57 48.83
CA PRO A 94 -18.44 -17.65 48.89
C PRO A 94 -19.04 -16.54 49.77
N GLY A 95 -20.21 -16.04 49.37
CA GLY A 95 -20.90 -14.93 50.03
C GLY A 95 -20.24 -13.57 49.82
N THR A 96 -19.38 -13.44 48.81
CA THR A 96 -18.67 -12.19 48.51
C THR A 96 -18.79 -11.76 47.05
N ALA A 97 -18.70 -10.46 46.80
CA ALA A 97 -18.60 -9.87 45.47
C ALA A 97 -17.45 -8.86 45.42
N ALA A 98 -16.78 -8.74 44.27
CA ALA A 98 -15.69 -7.77 44.10
C ALA A 98 -16.02 -6.76 42.99
N PRO A 99 -15.88 -5.44 43.21
CA PRO A 99 -15.94 -4.47 42.14
C PRO A 99 -14.89 -4.82 41.07
N ILE A 100 -15.28 -4.87 39.80
CA ILE A 100 -14.43 -5.30 38.70
C ILE A 100 -14.61 -4.34 37.53
N MET A 101 -13.49 -3.98 36.89
CA MET A 101 -13.49 -3.11 35.73
C MET A 101 -13.50 -3.92 34.43
N THR A 102 -13.97 -3.29 33.35
CA THR A 102 -13.95 -3.84 32.00
C THR A 102 -12.54 -4.30 31.62
N GLY A 103 -12.41 -5.51 31.09
CA GLY A 103 -11.13 -6.12 30.72
C GLY A 103 -10.33 -6.71 31.89
N ALA A 104 -10.73 -6.48 33.14
CA ALA A 104 -10.09 -7.14 34.29
C ALA A 104 -10.40 -8.64 34.30
N ARG A 105 -9.43 -9.43 34.77
CA ARG A 105 -9.54 -10.89 34.85
C ARG A 105 -10.62 -11.29 35.86
N ILE A 106 -11.49 -12.22 35.48
CA ILE A 106 -12.47 -12.82 36.39
C ILE A 106 -11.72 -13.63 37.47
N PRO A 107 -11.96 -13.40 38.77
CA PRO A 107 -11.32 -14.15 39.85
C PRO A 107 -11.82 -15.59 39.86
N ASP A 108 -10.95 -16.51 40.30
CA ASP A 108 -11.38 -17.87 40.59
C ASP A 108 -12.50 -17.84 41.62
N GLY A 109 -13.59 -18.57 41.38
CA GLY A 109 -14.78 -18.52 42.22
C GLY A 109 -15.83 -17.50 41.80
N ALA A 110 -15.60 -16.65 40.79
CA ALA A 110 -16.66 -15.91 40.12
C ALA A 110 -16.92 -16.48 38.72
N ASP A 111 -18.17 -16.36 38.24
CA ASP A 111 -18.55 -16.81 36.91
C ASP A 111 -19.49 -15.86 36.17
N ALA A 112 -19.91 -14.75 36.80
CA ALA A 112 -20.76 -13.74 36.21
C ALA A 112 -20.35 -12.34 36.69
N VAL A 113 -20.75 -11.32 35.93
CA VAL A 113 -20.61 -9.92 36.30
C VAL A 113 -21.99 -9.26 36.37
N VAL A 114 -22.24 -8.49 37.42
CA VAL A 114 -23.41 -7.62 37.53
C VAL A 114 -22.97 -6.20 37.15
N PRO A 115 -23.47 -5.61 36.05
CA PRO A 115 -23.08 -4.25 35.65
C PRO A 115 -23.42 -3.25 36.74
N VAL A 116 -22.58 -2.24 36.92
CA VAL A 116 -22.76 -1.25 37.99
C VAL A 116 -24.08 -0.47 37.83
N GLU A 117 -24.54 -0.28 36.60
CA GLU A 117 -25.83 0.35 36.26
C GLU A 117 -27.03 -0.46 36.74
N ALA A 118 -26.86 -1.77 36.97
CA ALA A 118 -27.88 -2.67 37.50
C ALA A 118 -27.86 -2.76 39.04
N THR A 119 -27.02 -1.97 39.71
CA THR A 119 -26.89 -1.92 41.18
C THR A 119 -27.24 -0.52 41.67
N PRO A 120 -27.95 -0.30 42.79
CA PRO A 120 -28.12 1.04 43.34
C PRO A 120 -26.77 1.61 43.84
N PRO A 121 -26.32 2.82 43.45
CA PRO A 121 -27.07 3.90 42.78
C PRO A 121 -26.97 3.95 41.23
N GLY A 122 -26.37 2.96 40.59
CA GLY A 122 -26.19 2.85 39.14
C GLY A 122 -24.78 3.27 38.69
N ALA A 123 -23.89 3.51 39.64
CA ALA A 123 -22.51 3.93 39.44
C ALA A 123 -21.65 3.49 40.63
N PHE A 124 -20.34 3.40 40.42
CA PHE A 124 -19.42 3.13 41.52
C PHE A 124 -19.37 4.32 42.48
N PRO A 125 -19.40 4.09 43.80
CA PRO A 125 -19.11 5.16 44.74
C PRO A 125 -17.65 5.62 44.61
N ALA A 126 -17.39 6.88 44.94
CA ALA A 126 -16.06 7.50 44.77
C ALA A 126 -14.92 6.76 45.49
N ALA A 127 -15.22 6.02 46.56
CA ALA A 127 -14.25 5.21 47.32
C ALA A 127 -14.30 3.71 47.00
N LEU A 128 -15.16 3.26 46.07
CA LEU A 128 -15.52 1.84 45.87
C LEU A 128 -15.98 1.13 47.16
N ALA A 129 -16.38 1.92 48.17
CA ALA A 129 -16.83 1.43 49.46
C ALA A 129 -18.33 1.14 49.39
N LEU A 130 -18.66 -0.13 49.16
CA LEU A 130 -19.97 -0.72 49.41
C LEU A 130 -19.75 -1.83 50.41
N ASP A 131 -20.66 -2.00 51.36
CA ASP A 131 -20.57 -3.09 52.34
C ASP A 131 -21.23 -4.38 51.83
N GLY A 132 -22.25 -4.24 50.95
CA GLY A 132 -22.99 -5.37 50.41
C GLY A 132 -23.64 -5.07 49.07
N LEU A 133 -23.93 -6.15 48.34
CA LEU A 133 -24.54 -6.15 47.01
C LEU A 133 -25.64 -7.22 46.99
N THR A 134 -26.85 -6.87 46.52
CA THR A 134 -27.84 -7.89 46.14
C THR A 134 -27.50 -8.40 44.75
N VAL A 135 -27.21 -9.69 44.63
CA VAL A 135 -27.01 -10.32 43.31
C VAL A 135 -28.38 -10.44 42.64
N PRO A 136 -28.59 -9.86 41.44
CA PRO A 136 -29.91 -9.89 40.80
C PRO A 136 -30.40 -11.31 40.55
N ASP A 137 -31.70 -11.53 40.77
CA ASP A 137 -32.38 -12.76 40.37
C ASP A 137 -32.16 -13.05 38.88
N GLY A 138 -31.97 -14.33 38.53
CA GLY A 138 -31.73 -14.76 37.15
C GLY A 138 -30.31 -14.49 36.64
N THR A 139 -29.36 -14.14 37.51
CA THR A 139 -27.93 -14.10 37.16
C THR A 139 -27.46 -15.50 36.78
N THR A 140 -26.88 -15.66 35.59
CA THR A 140 -26.46 -16.94 35.01
C THR A 140 -24.96 -16.96 34.76
N ALA A 141 -24.37 -18.16 34.84
CA ALA A 141 -22.95 -18.36 34.57
C ALA A 141 -22.57 -17.85 33.16
N GLY A 142 -21.45 -17.13 33.08
CA GLY A 142 -20.94 -16.50 31.86
C GLY A 142 -21.55 -15.13 31.52
N ARG A 143 -22.55 -14.66 32.27
CA ARG A 143 -23.18 -13.36 31.99
C ARG A 143 -22.16 -12.23 32.12
N PHE A 144 -21.98 -11.47 31.05
CA PHE A 144 -20.99 -10.39 30.92
C PHE A 144 -19.54 -10.82 31.16
N VAL A 145 -19.22 -12.10 30.91
CA VAL A 145 -17.85 -12.62 30.91
C VAL A 145 -17.44 -12.91 29.45
N ARG A 146 -16.32 -12.35 29.00
CA ARG A 146 -15.66 -12.81 27.76
C ARG A 146 -14.77 -13.98 28.12
N ARG A 147 -15.09 -15.16 27.58
CA ARG A 147 -14.27 -16.36 27.81
C ARG A 147 -12.94 -16.26 27.08
N ALA A 148 -11.88 -16.81 27.67
CA ALA A 148 -10.60 -16.94 27.01
C ALA A 148 -10.75 -17.65 25.66
N GLY A 149 -10.22 -17.04 24.61
CA GLY A 149 -10.26 -17.61 23.25
C GLY A 149 -11.61 -17.52 22.55
N SER A 150 -12.57 -16.74 23.07
CA SER A 150 -13.87 -16.55 22.41
C SER A 150 -13.79 -15.79 21.09
N ASP A 151 -12.72 -15.03 20.86
CA ASP A 151 -12.42 -14.36 19.59
C ASP A 151 -11.51 -15.25 18.73
N VAL A 152 -10.32 -15.57 19.24
CA VAL A 152 -9.37 -16.47 18.57
C VAL A 152 -8.87 -17.53 19.54
N ALA A 153 -9.06 -18.79 19.20
CA ALA A 153 -8.52 -19.90 19.99
C ALA A 153 -6.99 -20.00 19.87
N ARG A 154 -6.33 -20.50 20.91
CA ARG A 154 -4.90 -20.84 20.83
C ARG A 154 -4.65 -21.81 19.68
N GLY A 155 -3.65 -21.50 18.85
CA GLY A 155 -3.28 -22.30 17.69
C GLY A 155 -4.16 -22.11 16.45
N ALA A 156 -5.24 -21.33 16.55
CA ALA A 156 -6.01 -20.95 15.37
C ALA A 156 -5.20 -20.00 14.48
N GLU A 157 -5.47 -20.05 13.17
CA GLU A 157 -4.86 -19.14 12.21
C GLU A 157 -5.39 -17.72 12.42
N LEU A 158 -4.50 -16.75 12.66
CA LEU A 158 -4.81 -15.32 12.69
C LEU A 158 -4.93 -14.75 11.28
N ALA A 159 -4.02 -15.17 10.39
CA ALA A 159 -4.05 -14.81 8.99
C ALA A 159 -3.25 -15.82 8.14
N PRO A 160 -3.72 -16.12 6.91
CA PRO A 160 -3.00 -16.99 5.99
C PRO A 160 -1.79 -16.29 5.35
N ALA A 161 -0.93 -17.08 4.72
CA ALA A 161 0.10 -16.55 3.82
C ALA A 161 -0.55 -15.76 2.67
N GLY A 162 0.05 -14.65 2.27
CA GLY A 162 -0.48 -13.73 1.26
C GLY A 162 -1.50 -12.72 1.80
N ALA A 163 -1.90 -12.80 3.07
CA ALA A 163 -2.81 -11.81 3.64
C ALA A 163 -2.16 -10.41 3.71
N PRO A 164 -2.89 -9.35 3.34
CA PRO A 164 -2.39 -7.98 3.45
C PRO A 164 -2.24 -7.57 4.92
N VAL A 165 -1.15 -6.88 5.21
CA VAL A 165 -0.88 -6.29 6.52
C VAL A 165 -1.70 -5.02 6.68
N THR A 166 -2.80 -5.14 7.43
CA THR A 166 -3.75 -4.05 7.73
C THR A 166 -3.61 -3.59 9.18
N PRO A 167 -4.17 -2.42 9.56
CA PRO A 167 -4.14 -1.97 10.96
C PRO A 167 -4.80 -2.97 11.91
N ALA A 168 -5.91 -3.58 11.48
CA ALA A 168 -6.62 -4.59 12.26
C ALA A 168 -5.77 -5.87 12.46
N LEU A 169 -5.09 -6.33 11.41
CA LEU A 169 -4.19 -7.48 11.51
C LEU A 169 -3.01 -7.20 12.44
N LEU A 170 -2.38 -6.01 12.34
CA LEU A 170 -1.32 -5.61 13.26
C LEU A 170 -1.80 -5.58 14.72
N GLY A 171 -2.99 -5.04 14.98
CA GLY A 171 -3.60 -5.06 16.30
C GLY A 171 -3.89 -6.46 16.84
N ALA A 172 -4.37 -7.37 16.00
CA ALA A 172 -4.61 -8.77 16.36
C ALA A 172 -3.30 -9.51 16.66
N LEU A 173 -2.26 -9.32 15.84
CA LEU A 173 -0.92 -9.89 16.04
C LEU A 173 -0.32 -9.39 17.36
N ALA A 174 -0.37 -8.07 17.62
CA ALA A 174 0.12 -7.47 18.85
C ALA A 174 -0.64 -7.99 20.08
N SER A 175 -1.98 -8.08 19.99
CA SER A 175 -2.83 -8.63 21.06
C SER A 175 -2.50 -10.09 21.37
N ALA A 176 -2.10 -10.85 20.35
CA ALA A 176 -1.66 -12.22 20.48
C ALA A 176 -0.19 -12.35 20.94
N GLY A 177 0.50 -11.23 21.22
CA GLY A 177 1.90 -11.24 21.64
C GLY A 177 2.90 -11.60 20.53
N VAL A 178 2.49 -11.50 19.26
CA VAL A 178 3.40 -11.67 18.12
C VAL A 178 4.16 -10.37 17.92
N GLY A 179 5.48 -10.37 18.16
CA GLY A 179 6.31 -9.18 18.01
C GLY A 179 6.86 -8.95 16.60
N GLU A 180 6.97 -10.02 15.81
CA GLU A 180 7.55 -9.99 14.47
C GLU A 180 6.78 -10.93 13.54
N VAL A 181 6.73 -10.58 12.26
CA VAL A 181 6.12 -11.43 11.22
C VAL A 181 7.00 -11.48 9.97
N SER A 182 6.92 -12.60 9.26
CA SER A 182 7.54 -12.75 7.96
C SER A 182 6.63 -12.18 6.87
N VAL A 183 7.13 -11.21 6.11
CA VAL A 183 6.42 -10.54 5.03
C VAL A 183 7.20 -10.67 3.73
N VAL A 184 6.50 -10.66 2.60
CA VAL A 184 7.16 -10.61 1.28
C VAL A 184 7.90 -9.28 1.17
N ARG A 185 9.16 -9.34 0.71
CA ARG A 185 9.95 -8.13 0.49
C ARG A 185 9.37 -7.28 -0.64
N PRO A 186 9.50 -5.94 -0.59
CA PRO A 186 9.13 -5.08 -1.70
C PRO A 186 9.84 -5.45 -3.02
N VAL A 187 9.20 -5.12 -4.14
CA VAL A 187 9.87 -5.07 -5.44
C VAL A 187 10.91 -3.96 -5.40
N ARG A 188 12.14 -4.27 -5.81
CA ARG A 188 13.27 -3.36 -5.84
C ARG A 188 13.52 -2.88 -7.26
N VAL A 189 13.26 -1.60 -7.51
CA VAL A 189 13.35 -1.00 -8.83
C VAL A 189 14.52 -0.02 -8.89
N LEU A 190 15.45 -0.26 -9.79
CA LEU A 190 16.47 0.73 -10.14
C LEU A 190 15.91 1.67 -11.20
N VAL A 191 15.72 2.94 -10.85
CA VAL A 191 15.31 4.00 -11.78
C VAL A 191 16.54 4.65 -12.37
N VAL A 192 16.69 4.55 -13.68
CA VAL A 192 17.84 5.03 -14.44
C VAL A 192 17.43 6.20 -15.32
N SER A 193 18.01 7.36 -15.04
CA SER A 193 17.86 8.55 -15.89
C SER A 193 19.10 8.70 -16.79
N THR A 194 18.87 8.96 -18.07
CA THR A 194 19.92 9.28 -19.05
C THR A 194 19.62 10.61 -19.72
N GLY A 195 20.62 11.24 -20.32
CA GLY A 195 20.50 12.56 -20.91
C GLY A 195 21.67 13.46 -20.53
N SER A 196 22.52 13.74 -21.50
CA SER A 196 23.66 14.66 -21.45
C SER A 196 23.23 16.08 -21.10
N GLU A 197 21.97 16.42 -21.35
CA GLU A 197 21.37 17.68 -20.96
C GLU A 197 21.11 17.76 -19.46
N LEU A 198 21.06 16.65 -18.72
CA LEU A 198 20.62 16.74 -17.33
C LEU A 198 21.78 17.06 -16.36
N ALA A 199 21.56 18.06 -15.49
CA ALA A 199 22.60 18.69 -14.70
C ALA A 199 23.12 17.74 -13.62
N ASP A 200 24.41 17.86 -13.30
CA ASP A 200 24.98 17.23 -12.12
C ASP A 200 24.35 17.78 -10.84
N ASP A 201 24.17 16.93 -9.83
CA ASP A 201 23.58 17.31 -8.54
C ASP A 201 24.38 18.41 -7.81
N ALA A 202 25.66 18.59 -8.16
CA ALA A 202 26.53 19.64 -7.65
C ALA A 202 26.17 21.05 -8.14
N VAL A 203 25.50 21.18 -9.28
CA VAL A 203 25.02 22.48 -9.79
C VAL A 203 23.73 22.81 -9.04
N ARG A 204 23.80 23.50 -7.89
CA ARG A 204 22.59 23.85 -7.09
C ARG A 204 21.98 25.20 -7.48
N ASP A 205 22.82 26.15 -7.91
CA ASP A 205 22.44 27.50 -8.31
C ASP A 205 22.58 27.69 -9.83
N GLY A 206 21.71 28.49 -10.44
CA GLY A 206 21.81 28.91 -11.85
C GLY A 206 21.31 27.88 -12.88
N LEU A 207 19.99 27.84 -13.11
CA LEU A 207 19.39 27.39 -14.39
C LEU A 207 19.13 28.58 -15.31
N ASP A 208 19.85 29.69 -15.10
CA ASP A 208 19.65 30.98 -15.74
C ASP A 208 20.16 30.99 -17.19
N GLY A 209 19.57 30.13 -18.02
CA GLY A 209 19.54 30.21 -19.50
C GLY A 209 20.86 30.12 -20.25
N ALA A 210 22.00 30.27 -19.59
CA ALA A 210 23.33 30.22 -20.20
C ALA A 210 23.82 28.78 -20.41
N GLY A 211 23.28 27.82 -19.65
CA GLY A 211 23.54 26.39 -19.80
C GLY A 211 22.41 25.67 -20.54
N ALA A 212 22.76 24.74 -21.43
CA ALA A 212 21.82 23.82 -22.06
C ALA A 212 21.50 22.62 -21.14
N VAL A 213 21.25 22.90 -19.85
CA VAL A 213 21.05 21.87 -18.82
C VAL A 213 19.70 21.94 -18.11
N ILE A 214 19.14 20.78 -17.77
CA ILE A 214 17.86 20.64 -17.05
C ILE A 214 17.97 19.71 -15.83
N ARG A 215 16.98 19.73 -14.93
CA ARG A 215 16.94 18.80 -13.78
C ARG A 215 16.31 17.48 -14.14
N ASP A 216 16.74 16.41 -13.47
CA ASP A 216 16.09 15.10 -13.58
C ASP A 216 14.73 15.09 -12.86
N ALA A 217 13.68 15.45 -13.60
CA ALA A 217 12.31 15.39 -13.11
C ALA A 217 11.75 13.94 -13.12
N ASN A 218 12.12 13.12 -14.10
CA ASN A 218 11.52 11.81 -14.30
C ASN A 218 12.00 10.82 -13.24
N GLY A 219 13.30 10.80 -12.94
CA GLY A 219 13.86 9.95 -11.90
C GLY A 219 13.25 10.26 -10.51
N VAL A 220 12.95 11.53 -10.22
CA VAL A 220 12.21 11.91 -9.00
C VAL A 220 10.76 11.42 -9.05
N ALA A 221 10.05 11.73 -10.13
CA ALA A 221 8.62 11.43 -10.25
C ALA A 221 8.32 9.93 -10.28
N LEU A 222 9.11 9.14 -10.99
CA LEU A 222 8.94 7.68 -11.08
C LEU A 222 9.24 6.99 -9.74
N ARG A 223 10.27 7.44 -9.00
CA ARG A 223 10.53 6.92 -7.64
C ARG A 223 9.39 7.23 -6.68
N ALA A 224 8.81 8.43 -6.77
CA ALA A 224 7.64 8.78 -5.97
C ALA A 224 6.42 7.92 -6.34
N ALA A 225 6.17 7.70 -7.63
CA ALA A 225 5.06 6.89 -8.11
C ALA A 225 5.20 5.40 -7.73
N LEU A 226 6.43 4.88 -7.71
CA LEU A 226 6.75 3.53 -7.19
C LEU A 226 6.50 3.42 -5.69
N ALA A 227 6.82 4.46 -4.92
CA ALA A 227 6.58 4.47 -3.47
C ALA A 227 5.08 4.46 -3.13
N GLU A 228 4.21 5.04 -3.96
CA GLU A 228 2.74 5.00 -3.76
C GLU A 228 2.16 3.58 -3.71
N ILE A 229 2.84 2.63 -4.36
CA ILE A 229 2.46 1.22 -4.43
C ILE A 229 3.42 0.32 -3.64
N GLY A 230 4.17 0.89 -2.70
CA GLY A 230 5.03 0.14 -1.78
C GLY A 230 6.26 -0.51 -2.41
N ALA A 231 6.64 -0.14 -3.63
CA ALA A 231 7.90 -0.59 -4.23
C ALA A 231 9.09 0.20 -3.65
N ALA A 232 10.23 -0.48 -3.46
CA ALA A 232 11.47 0.15 -3.05
C ALA A 232 12.22 0.62 -4.29
N ALA A 233 12.63 1.89 -4.34
CA ALA A 233 13.28 2.45 -5.52
C ALA A 233 14.64 3.10 -5.19
N ARG A 234 15.65 2.83 -6.01
CA ARG A 234 16.93 3.57 -6.06
C ARG A 234 16.99 4.37 -7.35
N GLY A 235 17.56 5.56 -7.31
CA GLY A 235 17.75 6.39 -8.49
C GLY A 235 19.23 6.48 -8.85
N VAL A 236 19.55 6.35 -10.12
CA VAL A 236 20.90 6.61 -10.65
C VAL A 236 20.79 7.39 -11.95
N ARG A 237 21.74 8.31 -12.15
CA ARG A 237 21.97 8.98 -13.42
C ARG A 237 23.16 8.31 -14.10
N LEU A 238 23.02 7.99 -15.37
CA LEU A 238 24.11 7.41 -16.18
C LEU A 238 24.44 8.31 -17.38
N SER A 239 25.67 8.19 -17.86
CA SER A 239 26.17 8.89 -19.06
C SER A 239 25.50 8.37 -20.33
N ASP A 240 25.37 9.23 -21.34
CA ASP A 240 24.94 8.82 -22.69
C ASP A 240 26.08 8.20 -23.52
N ALA A 241 27.31 8.22 -23.01
CA ALA A 241 28.43 7.54 -23.64
C ALA A 241 28.32 6.02 -23.43
N ALA A 242 28.22 5.24 -24.51
CA ALA A 242 27.99 3.80 -24.44
C ALA A 242 29.06 3.06 -23.62
N GLU A 243 30.31 3.49 -23.71
CA GLU A 243 31.46 2.96 -22.97
C GLU A 243 31.35 3.17 -21.46
N ALA A 244 30.59 4.16 -21.00
CA ALA A 244 30.37 4.45 -19.58
C ALA A 244 28.99 3.98 -19.09
N PHE A 245 27.98 3.95 -19.98
CA PHE A 245 26.62 3.57 -19.65
C PHE A 245 26.51 2.13 -19.15
N LEU A 246 27.06 1.16 -19.91
CA LEU A 246 26.92 -0.25 -19.53
C LEU A 246 27.62 -0.58 -18.21
N PRO A 247 28.90 -0.23 -18.00
CA PRO A 247 29.56 -0.52 -16.71
C PRO A 247 28.87 0.20 -15.54
N GLY A 248 28.38 1.42 -15.77
CA GLY A 248 27.62 2.16 -14.77
C GLY A 248 26.29 1.49 -14.42
N LEU A 249 25.57 0.98 -15.42
CA LEU A 249 24.32 0.24 -15.24
C LEU A 249 24.55 -1.07 -14.49
N GLU A 250 25.55 -1.85 -14.90
CA GLU A 250 25.90 -3.12 -14.25
C GLU A 250 26.28 -2.92 -12.78
N SER A 251 27.05 -1.87 -12.48
CA SER A 251 27.40 -1.49 -11.11
C SER A 251 26.17 -1.07 -10.28
N ALA A 252 25.27 -0.29 -10.87
CA ALA A 252 24.09 0.23 -10.16
C ALA A 252 22.99 -0.82 -9.95
N VAL A 253 22.89 -1.80 -10.85
CA VAL A 253 21.93 -2.92 -10.75
C VAL A 253 22.24 -3.82 -9.57
N ASP A 254 23.53 -4.08 -9.33
CA ASP A 254 24.10 -4.93 -8.26
C ASP A 254 23.24 -6.18 -7.93
N ASP A 255 23.33 -6.73 -6.72
CA ASP A 255 22.48 -7.85 -6.24
C ASP A 255 21.08 -7.41 -5.76
N TRP A 256 20.77 -6.11 -5.81
CA TRP A 256 19.59 -5.53 -5.20
C TRP A 256 18.42 -5.41 -6.16
N ALA A 257 18.62 -5.03 -7.43
CA ALA A 257 17.53 -4.68 -8.33
C ALA A 257 16.81 -5.91 -8.91
N ASP A 258 15.48 -5.94 -8.76
CA ASP A 258 14.59 -6.89 -9.43
C ASP A 258 14.20 -6.45 -10.84
N LEU A 259 14.16 -5.13 -11.04
CA LEU A 259 13.71 -4.47 -12.25
C LEU A 259 14.55 -3.21 -12.47
N VAL A 260 14.97 -3.00 -13.71
CA VAL A 260 15.50 -1.70 -14.17
C VAL A 260 14.39 -0.95 -14.89
N LEU A 261 14.11 0.27 -14.44
CA LEU A 261 13.23 1.21 -15.10
C LEU A 261 14.04 2.36 -15.66
N THR A 262 14.21 2.43 -16.99
CA THR A 262 14.91 3.56 -17.61
C THR A 262 13.94 4.62 -18.12
N THR A 263 14.40 5.86 -18.20
CA THR A 263 13.68 6.98 -18.83
C THR A 263 14.61 7.74 -19.76
N GLY A 264 14.21 7.91 -21.03
CA GLY A 264 15.06 8.49 -22.07
C GLY A 264 15.86 7.44 -22.84
N GLY A 265 16.54 7.87 -23.91
CA GLY A 265 17.46 7.00 -24.67
C GLY A 265 16.81 5.86 -25.49
N ILE A 266 15.49 5.90 -25.73
CA ILE A 266 14.75 4.88 -26.50
C ILE A 266 13.97 5.40 -27.72
N SER A 267 14.21 6.65 -28.14
CA SER A 267 13.53 7.23 -29.30
C SER A 267 14.18 6.75 -30.62
N ALA A 268 13.81 7.39 -31.73
CA ALA A 268 14.36 7.13 -33.06
C ALA A 268 15.60 7.98 -33.39
N GLY A 269 16.18 8.68 -32.39
CA GLY A 269 17.33 9.54 -32.56
C GLY A 269 18.64 8.79 -32.84
N ALA A 270 19.67 9.54 -33.25
CA ALA A 270 21.01 9.00 -33.46
C ALA A 270 21.77 8.72 -32.15
N TYR A 271 21.33 9.32 -31.04
CA TYR A 271 21.98 9.27 -29.73
C TYR A 271 21.00 8.69 -28.69
N GLU A 272 20.78 7.38 -28.76
CA GLU A 272 19.79 6.66 -27.94
C GLU A 272 20.52 5.55 -27.19
N VAL A 273 21.28 5.93 -26.15
CA VAL A 273 22.22 5.03 -25.46
C VAL A 273 21.55 3.77 -24.92
N VAL A 274 20.35 3.91 -24.34
CA VAL A 274 19.61 2.78 -23.75
C VAL A 274 19.28 1.77 -24.85
N ARG A 275 18.75 2.25 -25.98
CA ARG A 275 18.46 1.41 -27.14
C ARG A 275 19.73 0.77 -27.70
N GLN A 276 20.75 1.56 -27.98
CA GLN A 276 22.00 1.12 -28.63
C GLN A 276 22.73 0.05 -27.80
N VAL A 277 22.76 0.23 -26.48
CA VAL A 277 23.48 -0.69 -25.59
C VAL A 277 22.63 -1.90 -25.23
N LEU A 278 21.31 -1.75 -25.00
CA LEU A 278 20.50 -2.83 -24.43
C LEU A 278 19.74 -3.66 -25.48
N GLU A 279 19.47 -3.17 -26.69
CA GLU A 279 18.85 -3.99 -27.76
C GLU A 279 19.66 -5.26 -28.07
N PRO A 280 21.00 -5.19 -28.26
CA PRO A 280 21.82 -6.38 -28.48
C PRO A 280 21.82 -7.39 -27.32
N ARG A 281 21.33 -6.98 -26.15
CA ARG A 281 21.34 -7.76 -24.90
C ARG A 281 19.96 -8.29 -24.52
N GLY A 282 18.93 -8.04 -25.33
CA GLY A 282 17.58 -8.59 -25.14
C GLY A 282 16.48 -7.56 -24.91
N LEU A 283 16.78 -6.25 -24.96
CA LEU A 283 15.74 -5.21 -24.97
C LEU A 283 15.06 -5.14 -26.34
N ALA A 284 13.75 -4.94 -26.38
CA ALA A 284 13.02 -4.71 -27.64
C ALA A 284 12.24 -3.39 -27.59
N VAL A 285 12.56 -2.47 -28.50
CA VAL A 285 11.79 -1.23 -28.68
C VAL A 285 10.56 -1.51 -29.53
N THR A 286 9.37 -1.22 -28.98
CA THR A 286 8.09 -1.48 -29.63
C THR A 286 7.21 -0.22 -29.61
N PRO A 287 6.70 0.24 -30.77
CA PRO A 287 5.77 1.35 -30.82
C PRO A 287 4.36 0.94 -30.36
N VAL A 288 3.83 1.70 -29.41
CA VAL A 288 2.45 1.59 -28.91
C VAL A 288 1.59 2.67 -29.57
N ALA A 289 0.34 2.31 -29.88
CA ALA A 289 -0.69 3.18 -30.42
C ALA A 289 -1.27 4.08 -29.32
N MET A 290 -0.40 4.83 -28.62
CA MET A 290 -0.78 5.76 -27.57
C MET A 290 -0.14 7.15 -27.76
N GLN A 291 -0.77 8.17 -27.17
CA GLN A 291 -0.19 9.51 -27.02
C GLN A 291 -0.56 10.09 -25.65
N PRO A 292 0.38 10.66 -24.88
CA PRO A 292 1.83 10.61 -25.10
C PRO A 292 2.38 9.19 -24.84
N GLY A 293 3.68 8.95 -25.00
CA GLY A 293 4.27 7.64 -24.66
C GLY A 293 4.35 6.61 -25.79
N GLY A 294 4.30 7.01 -27.06
CA GLY A 294 4.30 6.08 -28.20
C GLY A 294 5.46 5.05 -28.21
N PRO A 295 6.74 5.47 -28.15
CA PRO A 295 7.86 4.54 -28.03
C PRO A 295 7.88 3.89 -26.65
N GLN A 296 8.03 2.58 -26.57
CA GLN A 296 8.24 1.84 -25.33
C GLN A 296 9.31 0.79 -25.57
N ALA A 297 10.01 0.34 -24.53
CA ALA A 297 10.85 -0.84 -24.65
C ALA A 297 10.73 -1.73 -23.42
N LEU A 298 10.81 -3.04 -23.63
CA LEU A 298 10.90 -4.00 -22.55
C LEU A 298 11.71 -5.22 -22.99
N GLY A 299 12.28 -5.93 -22.03
CA GLY A 299 13.01 -7.16 -22.32
C GLY A 299 13.72 -7.73 -21.10
N LEU A 300 14.17 -8.97 -21.24
CA LEU A 300 15.03 -9.61 -20.27
C LEU A 300 16.47 -9.42 -20.75
N VAL A 301 17.20 -8.52 -20.10
CA VAL A 301 18.50 -8.03 -20.55
C VAL A 301 19.62 -8.74 -19.81
N ASP A 302 20.64 -9.19 -20.55
CA ASP A 302 21.89 -9.70 -19.96
C ASP A 302 22.75 -8.51 -19.47
N LEU A 303 22.92 -8.41 -18.15
CA LEU A 303 23.74 -7.42 -17.47
C LEU A 303 24.66 -8.17 -16.50
N ALA A 304 25.98 -8.02 -16.60
CA ALA A 304 26.92 -8.69 -15.69
C ALA A 304 26.65 -10.21 -15.47
N GLY A 305 26.23 -10.94 -16.52
CA GLY A 305 25.98 -12.38 -16.47
C GLY A 305 24.67 -12.79 -15.78
N ARG A 306 23.79 -11.83 -15.47
CA ARG A 306 22.42 -12.07 -14.99
C ARG A 306 21.40 -11.55 -15.99
N ARG A 307 20.23 -12.18 -16.00
CA ARG A 307 19.08 -11.76 -16.79
C ARG A 307 18.14 -10.90 -15.95
N VAL A 308 18.12 -9.60 -16.22
CA VAL A 308 17.34 -8.61 -15.46
C VAL A 308 16.23 -8.05 -16.34
N PRO A 309 14.97 -8.04 -15.86
CA PRO A 309 13.90 -7.32 -16.53
C PRO A 309 14.24 -5.84 -16.65
N VAL A 310 14.10 -5.30 -17.86
CA VAL A 310 14.23 -3.89 -18.14
C VAL A 310 12.92 -3.41 -18.77
N VAL A 311 12.37 -2.33 -18.24
CA VAL A 311 11.29 -1.54 -18.86
C VAL A 311 11.84 -0.15 -19.11
N ALA A 312 11.63 0.40 -20.29
CA ALA A 312 12.14 1.69 -20.68
C ALA A 312 11.02 2.61 -21.16
N PHE A 313 10.95 3.79 -20.56
CA PHE A 313 9.98 4.83 -20.89
C PHE A 313 10.61 5.98 -21.68
N PRO A 314 9.80 6.76 -22.44
CA PRO A 314 10.29 7.95 -23.13
C PRO A 314 10.78 9.03 -22.15
N GLY A 315 11.75 9.84 -22.60
CA GLY A 315 12.33 10.92 -21.77
C GLY A 315 11.41 12.11 -21.51
N ASN A 316 10.34 12.28 -22.29
CA ASN A 316 9.38 13.36 -22.05
C ASN A 316 8.62 13.13 -20.73
N PRO A 317 8.57 14.10 -19.79
CA PRO A 317 8.07 13.84 -18.44
C PRO A 317 6.62 13.34 -18.34
N VAL A 318 5.71 13.91 -19.14
CA VAL A 318 4.31 13.43 -19.15
C VAL A 318 4.25 12.02 -19.75
N SER A 319 5.06 11.72 -20.78
CA SER A 319 5.14 10.37 -21.34
C SER A 319 5.60 9.35 -20.31
N ALA A 320 6.64 9.67 -19.53
CA ALA A 320 7.20 8.77 -18.52
C ALA A 320 6.16 8.42 -17.45
N LEU A 321 5.50 9.42 -16.87
CA LEU A 321 4.47 9.21 -15.84
C LEU A 321 3.22 8.51 -16.40
N VAL A 322 2.74 8.89 -17.58
CA VAL A 322 1.62 8.18 -18.21
C VAL A 322 1.99 6.72 -18.48
N SER A 323 3.21 6.44 -18.96
CA SER A 323 3.68 5.06 -19.20
C SER A 323 3.74 4.26 -17.90
N PHE A 324 4.19 4.87 -16.80
CA PHE A 324 4.12 4.25 -15.49
C PHE A 324 2.68 3.87 -15.12
N GLU A 325 1.76 4.83 -15.18
CA GLU A 325 0.35 4.65 -14.79
C GLU A 325 -0.35 3.57 -15.65
N VAL A 326 -0.10 3.51 -16.96
CA VAL A 326 -0.81 2.56 -17.84
C VAL A 326 -0.15 1.18 -17.95
N PHE A 327 1.16 1.06 -17.73
CA PHE A 327 1.90 -0.19 -17.99
C PHE A 327 2.49 -0.84 -16.74
N LEU A 328 3.12 -0.06 -15.87
CA LEU A 328 3.89 -0.63 -14.77
C LEU A 328 3.08 -0.66 -13.46
N ARG A 329 2.35 0.42 -13.16
CA ARG A 329 1.52 0.52 -11.95
C ARG A 329 0.53 -0.65 -11.84
N PRO A 330 -0.27 -1.00 -12.86
CA PRO A 330 -1.28 -2.05 -12.72
C PRO A 330 -0.66 -3.43 -12.44
N VAL A 331 0.53 -3.67 -13.00
CA VAL A 331 1.27 -4.93 -12.82
C VAL A 331 1.84 -5.03 -11.41
N LEU A 332 2.49 -3.96 -10.93
CA LEU A 332 3.10 -3.95 -9.61
C LEU A 332 2.06 -3.88 -8.48
N ALA A 333 1.02 -3.04 -8.65
CA ALA A 333 -0.05 -2.85 -7.66
C ALA A 333 -0.81 -4.15 -7.36
N ALA A 334 -1.14 -4.92 -8.41
CA ALA A 334 -1.85 -6.20 -8.27
C ALA A 334 -1.10 -7.18 -7.35
N VAL A 335 0.24 -7.16 -7.40
CA VAL A 335 1.06 -8.11 -6.66
C VAL A 335 1.22 -7.73 -5.18
N VAL A 336 1.09 -6.46 -4.84
CA VAL A 336 1.12 -5.99 -3.44
C VAL A 336 -0.29 -5.77 -2.87
N GLY A 337 -1.33 -6.18 -3.61
CA GLY A 337 -2.73 -5.95 -3.22
C GLY A 337 -3.12 -4.47 -3.15
N ALA A 338 -2.33 -3.57 -3.76
CA ALA A 338 -2.67 -2.17 -3.85
C ALA A 338 -3.85 -1.99 -4.84
N PRO A 339 -4.84 -1.16 -4.51
CA PRO A 339 -5.93 -0.89 -5.44
C PRO A 339 -5.38 -0.21 -6.69
N ASP A 340 -5.97 -0.56 -7.84
CA ASP A 340 -5.73 0.18 -9.07
C ASP A 340 -6.35 1.59 -8.97
N ARG A 341 -6.03 2.46 -9.93
CA ARG A 341 -6.58 3.82 -9.99
C ARG A 341 -8.11 3.77 -10.06
N PRO A 342 -8.84 4.49 -9.19
CA PRO A 342 -10.30 4.57 -9.28
C PRO A 342 -10.71 5.05 -10.67
N THR A 343 -11.60 4.31 -11.31
CA THR A 343 -12.04 4.56 -12.68
C THR A 343 -13.50 4.96 -12.70
N ALA A 344 -13.85 5.96 -13.51
CA ALA A 344 -15.22 6.39 -13.74
C ALA A 344 -15.43 6.76 -15.22
N GLU A 345 -16.69 6.73 -15.67
CA GLU A 345 -17.09 7.37 -16.92
C GLU A 345 -17.72 8.72 -16.62
N LEU A 346 -17.17 9.78 -17.19
CA LEU A 346 -17.66 11.15 -17.02
C LEU A 346 -17.77 11.84 -18.38
N THR A 347 -18.72 12.76 -18.50
CA THR A 347 -18.90 13.52 -19.74
C THR A 347 -17.84 14.62 -19.87
N ALA A 348 -17.32 14.81 -21.08
CA ALA A 348 -16.44 15.93 -21.41
C ALA A 348 -17.15 17.28 -21.20
N ALA A 349 -16.44 18.25 -20.62
CA ALA A 349 -16.95 19.61 -20.44
C ALA A 349 -16.70 20.52 -21.66
N GLU A 350 -15.70 20.19 -22.48
CA GLU A 350 -15.19 21.01 -23.57
C GLU A 350 -14.76 20.12 -24.74
N SER A 351 -14.75 20.66 -25.96
CA SER A 351 -14.29 19.91 -27.13
C SER A 351 -12.76 19.75 -27.13
N ALA A 352 -12.26 18.66 -27.70
CA ALA A 352 -10.83 18.45 -27.92
C ALA A 352 -10.57 17.53 -29.12
N SER A 353 -9.53 17.85 -29.90
CA SER A 353 -9.08 16.96 -30.97
C SER A 353 -8.09 15.91 -30.47
N SER A 354 -8.14 14.73 -31.09
CA SER A 354 -7.32 13.57 -30.80
C SER A 354 -6.82 12.90 -32.09
N PRO A 355 -5.59 12.35 -32.11
CA PRO A 355 -5.12 11.60 -33.27
C PRO A 355 -5.85 10.26 -33.39
N VAL A 356 -6.65 10.09 -34.44
CA VAL A 356 -7.45 8.87 -34.73
C VAL A 356 -6.66 7.55 -34.55
N GLY A 357 -5.40 7.52 -34.99
CA GLY A 357 -4.55 6.33 -34.91
C GLY A 357 -3.94 6.03 -33.52
N LYS A 358 -4.29 6.79 -32.48
CA LYS A 358 -3.70 6.70 -31.14
C LYS A 358 -4.79 6.75 -30.07
N HIS A 359 -4.65 5.91 -29.04
CA HIS A 359 -5.33 6.12 -27.77
C HIS A 359 -4.67 7.32 -27.08
N GLN A 360 -5.39 8.42 -26.88
CA GLN A 360 -4.83 9.62 -26.25
C GLN A 360 -5.14 9.61 -24.74
N VAL A 361 -4.11 9.67 -23.92
CA VAL A 361 -4.21 9.82 -22.46
C VAL A 361 -3.90 11.27 -22.12
N ARG A 362 -4.95 12.04 -21.84
CA ARG A 362 -4.89 13.47 -21.50
C ARG A 362 -4.89 13.68 -20.00
N ARG A 363 -4.45 14.86 -19.59
CA ARG A 363 -4.63 15.31 -18.20
C ARG A 363 -5.99 15.97 -18.05
N GLY A 364 -6.64 15.72 -16.93
CA GLY A 364 -7.93 16.32 -16.63
C GLY A 364 -8.14 16.62 -15.16
N ARG A 365 -9.22 17.34 -14.90
CA ARG A 365 -9.77 17.56 -13.57
C ARG A 365 -11.28 17.39 -13.61
N VAL A 366 -11.86 16.92 -12.51
CA VAL A 366 -13.31 16.80 -12.39
C VAL A 366 -13.87 18.01 -11.65
N ALA A 367 -14.86 18.66 -12.26
CA ALA A 367 -15.62 19.76 -11.69
C ALA A 367 -17.06 19.70 -12.23
N ASP A 368 -18.04 19.96 -11.35
CA ASP A 368 -19.48 19.94 -11.69
C ASP A 368 -19.95 18.61 -12.32
N GLY A 369 -19.37 17.49 -11.88
CA GLY A 369 -19.66 16.16 -12.40
C GLY A 369 -19.15 15.89 -13.82
N ARG A 370 -18.33 16.79 -14.38
CA ARG A 370 -17.75 16.67 -15.73
C ARG A 370 -16.24 16.68 -15.70
N VAL A 371 -15.62 16.17 -16.75
CA VAL A 371 -14.16 16.22 -16.92
C VAL A 371 -13.75 17.40 -17.79
N HIS A 372 -12.83 18.20 -17.27
CA HIS A 372 -12.20 19.34 -17.95
C HIS A 372 -10.76 18.99 -18.28
N PHE A 373 -10.29 19.31 -19.48
CA PHE A 373 -8.90 19.05 -19.85
C PHE A 373 -7.97 20.05 -19.17
N VAL A 374 -6.78 19.60 -18.76
CA VAL A 374 -5.76 20.47 -18.15
C VAL A 374 -4.62 20.68 -19.13
N GLY A 375 -4.68 21.77 -19.89
CA GLY A 375 -3.71 22.15 -20.91
C GLY A 375 -3.75 21.29 -22.19
N GLY A 376 -2.84 21.57 -23.14
CA GLY A 376 -2.78 20.90 -24.45
C GLY A 376 -2.17 19.49 -24.43
N PRO A 377 -2.17 18.73 -25.54
CA PRO A 377 -1.73 17.32 -25.58
C PRO A 377 -0.21 17.10 -25.46
N SER A 378 0.60 18.16 -25.48
CA SER A 378 2.07 18.05 -25.52
C SER A 378 2.66 17.33 -24.30
N SER A 379 3.68 16.49 -24.54
CA SER A 379 4.27 15.58 -23.56
C SER A 379 5.31 16.19 -22.62
N HIS A 380 5.68 17.46 -22.81
CA HIS A 380 6.62 18.18 -21.95
C HIS A 380 5.93 18.98 -20.82
N LEU A 381 4.60 19.02 -20.80
CA LEU A 381 3.80 19.90 -19.94
C LEU A 381 3.64 19.34 -18.50
N LEU A 382 4.75 19.09 -17.80
CA LEU A 382 4.75 18.48 -16.46
C LEU A 382 3.97 19.29 -15.42
N GLY A 383 4.05 20.63 -15.47
CA GLY A 383 3.29 21.50 -14.56
C GLY A 383 1.77 21.32 -14.69
N HIS A 384 1.28 21.04 -15.91
CA HIS A 384 -0.15 20.74 -16.12
C HIS A 384 -0.52 19.36 -15.59
N LEU A 385 0.39 18.38 -15.62
CA LEU A 385 0.16 17.09 -14.98
C LEU A 385 0.14 17.21 -13.45
N ALA A 386 1.01 18.04 -12.87
CA ALA A 386 0.99 18.32 -11.43
C ALA A 386 -0.32 18.99 -10.97
N ALA A 387 -0.95 19.81 -11.81
CA ALA A 387 -2.25 20.43 -11.54
C ALA A 387 -3.46 19.50 -11.83
N ALA A 388 -3.24 18.39 -12.52
CA ALA A 388 -4.30 17.46 -12.89
C ALA A 388 -4.71 16.59 -11.70
N THR A 389 -5.96 16.15 -11.71
CA THR A 389 -6.47 15.20 -10.71
C THR A 389 -6.83 13.86 -11.33
N HIS A 390 -6.93 13.82 -12.66
CA HIS A 390 -7.32 12.65 -13.42
C HIS A 390 -6.47 12.49 -14.69
N LEU A 391 -6.31 11.25 -15.13
CA LEU A 391 -6.00 10.93 -16.53
C LEU A 391 -7.30 10.68 -17.28
N VAL A 392 -7.40 11.21 -18.49
CA VAL A 392 -8.60 11.14 -19.33
C VAL A 392 -8.25 10.33 -20.57
N HIS A 393 -8.98 9.23 -20.77
CA HIS A 393 -8.73 8.29 -21.85
C HIS A 393 -9.65 8.63 -23.02
N VAL A 394 -9.07 9.16 -24.09
CA VAL A 394 -9.73 9.32 -25.39
C VAL A 394 -9.39 8.07 -26.22
N PRO A 395 -10.38 7.23 -26.55
CA PRO A 395 -10.12 5.93 -27.15
C PRO A 395 -9.56 6.03 -28.57
N LEU A 396 -8.88 4.97 -29.01
CA LEU A 396 -8.40 4.84 -30.38
C LEU A 396 -9.58 4.89 -31.36
N GLY A 397 -9.44 5.67 -32.43
CA GLY A 397 -10.50 5.90 -33.41
C GLY A 397 -11.28 7.20 -33.24
N THR A 398 -11.13 7.90 -32.11
CA THR A 398 -11.75 9.22 -31.88
C THR A 398 -10.88 10.34 -32.46
N ASP A 399 -11.42 11.09 -33.41
CA ASP A 399 -10.84 12.32 -33.99
C ASP A 399 -11.16 13.56 -33.17
N ASP A 400 -12.43 13.71 -32.78
CA ASP A 400 -12.92 14.84 -32.02
C ASP A 400 -13.77 14.35 -30.82
N VAL A 401 -13.56 15.00 -29.69
CA VAL A 401 -14.38 14.89 -28.48
C VAL A 401 -15.24 16.14 -28.42
N GLU A 402 -16.54 15.98 -28.20
CA GLU A 402 -17.49 17.07 -27.98
C GLU A 402 -18.00 17.14 -26.53
N PRO A 403 -18.46 18.31 -26.06
CA PRO A 403 -19.06 18.43 -24.74
C PRO A 403 -20.25 17.48 -24.60
N GLY A 404 -20.24 16.69 -23.52
CA GLY A 404 -21.24 15.64 -23.28
C GLY A 404 -20.75 14.24 -23.64
N ASP A 405 -19.69 14.09 -24.44
CA ASP A 405 -19.18 12.77 -24.80
C ASP A 405 -18.66 12.01 -23.57
N PRO A 406 -18.99 10.72 -23.42
CA PRO A 406 -18.51 9.92 -22.30
C PRO A 406 -17.02 9.59 -22.47
N LEU A 407 -16.24 9.87 -21.43
CA LEU A 407 -14.81 9.56 -21.37
C LEU A 407 -14.51 8.76 -20.11
N THR A 408 -13.67 7.74 -20.24
CA THR A 408 -13.10 7.04 -19.10
C THR A 408 -12.05 7.93 -18.44
N VAL A 409 -12.16 8.12 -17.12
CA VAL A 409 -11.20 8.88 -16.32
C VAL A 409 -10.61 8.01 -15.20
N TRP A 410 -9.33 8.18 -14.94
CA TRP A 410 -8.62 7.55 -13.82
C TRP A 410 -8.25 8.61 -12.78
N SER A 411 -8.72 8.46 -11.54
CA SER A 411 -8.34 9.35 -10.43
C SER A 411 -6.89 9.14 -10.04
N LEU A 412 -6.08 10.19 -10.09
CA LEU A 412 -4.69 10.18 -9.58
C LEU A 412 -4.62 10.40 -8.07
N ARG A 413 -5.76 10.62 -7.41
CA ARG A 413 -5.88 10.83 -5.96
C ARG A 413 -6.45 9.63 -5.24
#